data_AF-A0A444JXV8-F1
#
_entry.id   AF-A0A444JXV8-F1
#
_cell.length_a   1.000
_cell.length_b   1.000
_cell.length_c   1.000
_cell.angle_alpha   90.00
_cell.angle_beta   90.00
_cell.angle_gamma   90.00
#
_symmetry.space_group_name_H-M   'P 1'
#
loop_
_entity.id
_entity.type
_entity.pdbx_description
1 polymer ?
#
loop_
_entity_poly.entity_id
_entity_poly.type
_entity_poly.pdbx_seq_one_letter_code
_entity_poly.pdbx_strand_id
1 'polypeptide(L)'
;RKGFRVIDHTVDADTSAPRICAQFSEDLVKTGVDYSQFVTVDNAAPKGVEAKDKQICVEGLEHGQHYEVTFRAGLPAAIGEVTSAPVVLSIYVQDRAPSARFTGDSFVLPAGARRGIPVVTVNMNAAK
;
A
#
# COMPACT_ATOMS: atom_id res chain seq x y z
N ARG A 1 -17.75 -16.21 20.14
CA ARG A 1 -16.56 -15.37 19.89
C ARG A 1 -16.53 -15.04 18.40
N LYS A 2 -16.30 -13.79 18.00
CA LYS A 2 -16.06 -13.44 16.59
C LYS A 2 -14.56 -13.68 16.36
N GLY A 3 -14.18 -14.69 15.58
CA GLY A 3 -12.78 -15.05 15.36
C GLY A 3 -12.04 -14.04 14.46
N PHE A 4 -10.74 -14.28 14.28
CA PHE A 4 -9.87 -13.45 13.43
C PHE A 4 -10.44 -13.26 12.00
N ARG A 5 -10.69 -12.00 11.63
CA ARG A 5 -11.33 -11.62 10.37
C ARG A 5 -11.01 -10.19 9.97
N VAL A 6 -11.25 -9.88 8.69
CA VAL A 6 -11.31 -8.50 8.19
C VAL A 6 -12.54 -7.81 8.77
N ILE A 7 -12.36 -6.61 9.30
CA ILE A 7 -13.43 -5.79 9.89
C ILE A 7 -13.71 -4.51 9.10
N ASP A 8 -12.73 -4.02 8.34
CA ASP A 8 -12.86 -2.81 7.52
C ASP A 8 -11.82 -2.79 6.40
N HIS A 9 -11.95 -1.86 5.46
CA HIS A 9 -10.94 -1.58 4.46
C HIS A 9 -10.89 -0.09 4.11
N THR A 10 -9.71 0.40 3.74
CA THR A 10 -9.49 1.77 3.31
C THR A 10 -8.76 1.78 1.96
N VAL A 11 -9.01 2.84 1.19
CA VAL A 11 -8.36 3.08 -0.10
C VAL A 11 -7.60 4.39 -0.01
N ASP A 12 -6.30 4.32 -0.24
CA ASP A 12 -5.41 5.48 -0.25
C ASP A 12 -5.00 5.75 -1.71
N ALA A 13 -5.79 6.60 -2.37
CA ALA A 13 -5.67 6.91 -3.80
C ALA A 13 -5.07 8.30 -4.09
N ASP A 14 -4.55 9.00 -3.08
CA ASP A 14 -3.98 10.35 -3.25
C ASP A 14 -2.46 10.34 -3.47
N THR A 15 -1.81 9.22 -3.17
CA THR A 15 -0.37 9.00 -3.32
C THR A 15 0.02 8.71 -4.78
N SER A 16 1.32 8.78 -5.10
CA SER A 16 1.82 8.39 -6.42
C SER A 16 1.75 6.88 -6.70
N ALA A 17 1.55 6.09 -5.64
CA ALA A 17 1.43 4.64 -5.69
C ALA A 17 0.23 4.27 -4.81
N PRO A 18 -0.99 4.23 -5.37
CA PRO A 18 -2.18 3.98 -4.60
C PRO A 18 -2.13 2.60 -3.96
N ARG A 19 -2.81 2.48 -2.81
CA ARG A 19 -2.84 1.25 -2.03
C ARG A 19 -4.20 1.00 -1.41
N ILE A 20 -4.50 -0.28 -1.22
CA ILE A 20 -5.70 -0.75 -0.53
C ILE A 20 -5.26 -1.39 0.77
N CYS A 21 -5.82 -0.95 1.89
CA CYS A 21 -5.50 -1.51 3.20
C CYS A 21 -6.70 -2.21 3.81
N ALA A 22 -6.55 -3.47 4.20
CA ALA A 22 -7.55 -4.21 4.95
C ALA A 22 -7.23 -4.19 6.45
N GLN A 23 -8.23 -3.88 7.26
CA GLN A 23 -8.15 -3.83 8.71
C GLN A 23 -8.67 -5.13 9.30
N PHE A 24 -7.89 -5.74 10.18
CA PHE A 24 -8.24 -6.99 10.86
C PHE A 24 -8.67 -6.73 12.31
N SER A 25 -9.39 -7.69 12.89
CA SER A 25 -9.85 -7.63 14.28
C SER A 25 -8.70 -7.72 15.30
N GLU A 26 -7.67 -8.50 14.99
CA GLU A 26 -6.55 -8.80 15.88
C GLU A 26 -5.21 -8.41 15.27
N ASP A 27 -4.18 -8.34 16.11
CA ASP A 27 -2.81 -8.08 15.67
C ASP A 27 -2.29 -9.20 14.79
N LEU A 28 -1.54 -8.82 13.76
CA LEU A 28 -0.80 -9.69 12.86
C LEU A 28 0.50 -10.12 13.55
N VAL A 29 0.98 -11.32 13.20
CA VAL A 29 2.32 -11.77 13.58
C VAL A 29 3.35 -10.77 13.04
N LYS A 30 4.19 -10.23 13.93
CA LYS A 30 5.12 -9.14 13.61
C LYS A 30 6.29 -9.55 12.71
N THR A 31 6.75 -10.80 12.81
CA THR A 31 7.93 -11.28 12.09
C THR A 31 7.79 -12.76 11.73
N GLY A 32 8.50 -13.20 10.68
CA GLY A 32 8.58 -14.61 10.29
C GLY A 32 7.41 -15.13 9.45
N VAL A 33 6.43 -14.29 9.11
CA VAL A 33 5.33 -14.62 8.20
C VAL A 33 5.40 -13.73 6.97
N ASP A 34 5.38 -14.35 5.80
CA ASP A 34 5.23 -13.66 4.53
C ASP A 34 3.74 -13.57 4.14
N TYR A 35 3.14 -12.41 4.41
CA TYR A 35 1.72 -12.19 4.12
C TYR A 35 1.40 -12.06 2.63
N SER A 36 2.41 -11.82 1.77
CA SER A 36 2.20 -11.78 0.32
C SER A 36 1.68 -13.13 -0.22
N GLN A 37 2.01 -14.22 0.46
CA GLN A 37 1.52 -15.57 0.16
C GLN A 37 0.06 -15.79 0.57
N PHE A 38 -0.61 -14.85 1.23
CA PHE A 38 -2.02 -14.96 1.59
C PHE A 38 -2.88 -13.93 0.87
N VAL A 39 -2.29 -13.12 0.00
CA VAL A 39 -2.98 -12.06 -0.72
C VAL A 39 -2.83 -12.29 -2.21
N THR A 40 -3.90 -12.05 -2.97
CA THR A 40 -3.86 -11.97 -4.43
C THR A 40 -4.62 -10.75 -4.89
N VAL A 41 -4.18 -10.17 -6.01
CA VAL A 41 -4.83 -9.03 -6.68
C VAL A 41 -5.20 -9.48 -8.08
N ASP A 42 -6.48 -9.43 -8.42
CA ASP A 42 -7.02 -9.90 -9.71
C ASP A 42 -6.57 -11.33 -10.04
N ASN A 43 -6.58 -12.21 -9.03
CA ASN A 43 -6.10 -13.59 -9.11
C ASN A 43 -4.60 -13.76 -9.46
N ALA A 44 -3.81 -12.67 -9.38
CA ALA A 44 -2.37 -12.66 -9.55
C ALA A 44 -1.64 -12.35 -8.23
N ALA A 45 -0.32 -12.55 -8.23
CA ALA A 45 0.51 -12.17 -7.11
C ALA A 45 0.53 -10.63 -6.94
N PRO A 46 0.41 -10.11 -5.71
CA PRO A 46 0.48 -8.68 -5.46
C PRO A 46 1.88 -8.14 -5.77
N LYS A 47 1.97 -6.90 -6.26
CA LYS A 47 3.26 -6.23 -6.53
C LYS A 47 3.99 -5.86 -5.24
N GLY A 48 3.24 -5.50 -4.20
CA GLY A 48 3.76 -5.19 -2.86
C GLY A 48 2.71 -5.45 -1.80
N VAL A 49 3.14 -5.99 -0.66
CA VAL A 49 2.30 -6.20 0.52
C VAL A 49 3.06 -5.73 1.75
N GLU A 50 2.43 -4.83 2.50
CA GLU A 50 2.90 -4.37 3.80
C GLU A 50 1.94 -4.89 4.87
N ALA A 51 2.46 -5.53 5.92
CA ALA A 51 1.68 -5.97 7.06
C ALA A 51 2.20 -5.28 8.32
N LYS A 52 1.32 -4.55 9.01
CA LYS A 52 1.69 -3.79 10.19
C LYS A 52 0.55 -3.75 11.20
N ASP A 53 0.87 -4.04 12.46
CA ASP A 53 -0.08 -4.08 13.57
C ASP A 53 -1.31 -4.94 13.23
N LYS A 54 -2.45 -4.32 12.92
CA LYS A 54 -3.71 -5.00 12.57
C LYS A 54 -4.11 -4.81 11.09
N GLN A 55 -3.20 -4.34 10.25
CA GLN A 55 -3.51 -3.88 8.90
C GLN A 55 -2.60 -4.54 7.87
N ILE A 56 -3.18 -4.91 6.73
CA ILE A 56 -2.42 -5.35 5.55
C ILE A 56 -2.74 -4.41 4.40
N CYS A 57 -1.72 -3.75 3.88
CA CYS A 57 -1.81 -2.87 2.72
C CYS A 57 -1.22 -3.55 1.49
N VAL A 58 -1.95 -3.46 0.38
CA VAL A 58 -1.52 -3.90 -0.94
C VAL A 58 -1.11 -2.68 -1.74
N GLU A 59 0.13 -2.66 -2.21
CA GLU A 59 0.75 -1.52 -2.87
C GLU A 59 1.00 -1.78 -4.36
N GLY A 60 1.35 -0.71 -5.10
CA GLY A 60 1.66 -0.78 -6.53
C GLY A 60 0.42 -0.88 -7.43
N LEU A 61 -0.73 -0.44 -6.91
CA LEU A 61 -1.97 -0.34 -7.68
C LEU A 61 -1.92 0.86 -8.63
N GLU A 62 -2.90 0.93 -9.52
CA GLU A 62 -3.06 2.02 -10.49
C GLU A 62 -4.39 2.76 -10.24
N HIS A 63 -4.42 4.05 -10.55
CA HIS A 63 -5.65 4.84 -10.45
C HIS A 63 -6.62 4.51 -11.59
N GLY A 64 -7.91 4.78 -11.35
CA GLY A 64 -8.94 4.62 -12.36
C GLY A 64 -9.26 3.15 -12.69
N GLN A 65 -8.87 2.22 -11.82
CA GLN A 65 -9.04 0.78 -12.01
C GLN A 65 -9.78 0.12 -10.86
N HIS A 66 -10.47 -0.97 -11.19
CA HIS A 66 -11.14 -1.82 -10.23
C HIS A 66 -10.25 -3.03 -9.93
N TYR A 67 -10.07 -3.32 -8.65
CA TYR A 67 -9.24 -4.42 -8.17
C TYR A 67 -10.05 -5.41 -7.36
N GLU A 68 -9.78 -6.69 -7.56
CA GLU A 68 -10.23 -7.77 -6.70
C GLU A 68 -9.08 -8.21 -5.78
N VAL A 69 -9.11 -7.73 -4.53
CA VAL A 69 -8.13 -8.12 -3.52
C VAL A 69 -8.67 -9.28 -2.71
N THR A 70 -8.03 -10.44 -2.82
CA THR A 70 -8.42 -11.64 -2.08
C THR A 70 -7.43 -11.94 -0.97
N PHE A 71 -7.93 -12.02 0.26
CA PHE A 71 -7.23 -12.53 1.43
C PHE A 71 -7.62 -13.98 1.62
N ARG A 72 -6.66 -14.90 1.46
CA ARG A 72 -6.88 -16.34 1.59
C ARG A 72 -7.15 -16.72 3.05
N ALA A 73 -7.83 -17.86 3.23
CA ALA A 73 -7.93 -18.49 4.55
C ALA A 73 -6.55 -18.94 5.05
N GLY A 74 -6.40 -19.09 6.36
CA GLY A 74 -5.14 -19.52 6.99
C GLY A 74 -4.17 -18.38 7.31
N LEU A 75 -4.60 -17.13 7.15
CA LEU A 75 -3.81 -15.93 7.43
C LEU A 75 -3.61 -15.82 8.95
N PRO A 76 -2.37 -15.81 9.48
CA PRO A 76 -2.12 -15.95 10.92
C PRO A 76 -2.20 -14.62 11.67
N ALA A 77 -2.79 -14.66 12.87
CA ALA A 77 -2.79 -13.59 13.85
C ALA A 77 -1.75 -13.83 14.94
N ALA A 78 -1.30 -12.76 15.61
CA ALA A 78 -0.38 -12.80 16.74
C ALA A 78 -0.91 -13.62 17.93
N ILE A 79 -2.24 -13.72 18.07
CA ILE A 79 -2.89 -14.51 19.11
C ILE A 79 -2.94 -16.02 18.81
N GLY A 80 -2.38 -16.47 17.68
CA GLY A 80 -2.36 -17.87 17.25
C GLY A 80 -3.64 -18.34 16.55
N GLU A 81 -4.58 -17.43 16.26
CA GLU A 81 -5.73 -17.72 15.40
C GLU A 81 -5.38 -17.54 13.91
N VAL A 82 -6.19 -18.13 13.04
CA VAL A 82 -6.08 -17.97 11.58
C VAL A 82 -7.42 -17.57 10.97
N THR A 83 -7.40 -16.86 9.84
CA THR A 83 -8.64 -16.54 9.11
C THR A 83 -9.33 -17.84 8.68
N SER A 84 -10.58 -17.99 9.09
CA SER A 84 -11.33 -19.24 8.85
C SER A 84 -11.86 -19.37 7.42
N ALA A 85 -12.05 -18.23 6.74
CA ALA A 85 -12.60 -18.17 5.39
C ALA A 85 -11.86 -17.11 4.57
N PRO A 86 -11.76 -17.28 3.24
CA PRO A 86 -11.23 -16.25 2.38
C PRO A 86 -12.16 -15.03 2.37
N VAL A 87 -11.56 -13.85 2.21
CA VAL A 87 -12.28 -12.58 2.08
C VAL A 87 -11.88 -11.97 0.75
N VAL A 88 -12.88 -11.64 -0.08
CA VAL A 88 -12.69 -10.98 -1.37
C VAL A 88 -13.20 -9.56 -1.23
N LEU A 89 -12.35 -8.58 -1.55
CA LEU A 89 -12.69 -7.17 -1.59
C LEU A 89 -12.65 -6.69 -3.05
N SER A 90 -13.80 -6.26 -3.55
CA SER A 90 -13.94 -5.66 -4.88
C SER A 90 -13.96 -4.15 -4.74
N ILE A 91 -12.83 -3.50 -5.04
CA ILE A 91 -12.59 -2.09 -4.69
C ILE A 91 -12.21 -1.30 -5.94
N TYR A 92 -12.87 -0.15 -6.13
CA TYR A 92 -12.49 0.82 -7.15
C TYR A 92 -11.46 1.80 -6.58
N VAL A 93 -10.29 1.90 -7.22
CA VAL A 93 -9.29 2.91 -6.91
C VAL A 93 -9.59 4.14 -7.76
N GLN A 94 -10.05 5.20 -7.11
CA GLN A 94 -10.47 6.42 -7.78
C GLN A 94 -9.32 7.07 -8.56
N ASP A 95 -9.66 7.68 -9.69
CA ASP A 95 -8.76 8.59 -10.40
C ASP A 95 -8.30 9.71 -9.48
N ARG A 96 -7.01 10.01 -9.54
CA ARG A 96 -6.48 11.18 -8.85
C ARG A 96 -7.15 12.42 -9.44
N ALA A 97 -7.84 13.19 -8.62
CA ALA A 97 -8.30 14.51 -9.04
C ALA A 97 -7.09 15.28 -9.59
N PRO A 98 -7.20 15.99 -10.74
CA PRO A 98 -6.06 16.66 -11.35
C PRO A 98 -5.47 17.68 -10.38
N SER A 99 -4.40 17.29 -9.69
CA SER A 99 -3.68 18.22 -8.82
C SER A 99 -2.65 18.94 -9.70
N ALA A 100 -2.98 20.13 -10.17
CA ALA A 100 -1.98 21.07 -10.64
C ALA A 100 -1.20 21.57 -9.41
N ARG A 101 -0.16 20.85 -9.01
CA ARG A 101 0.83 21.41 -8.09
C ARG A 101 1.72 22.31 -8.93
N PHE A 102 1.57 23.62 -8.77
CA PHE A 102 2.69 24.51 -9.03
C PHE A 102 3.79 24.09 -8.07
N THR A 103 4.87 23.48 -8.56
CA THR A 103 6.17 23.56 -7.88
C THR A 103 6.69 24.99 -8.09
N GLY A 104 5.95 25.96 -7.54
CA GLY A 104 6.38 27.33 -7.47
C GLY A 104 7.09 27.49 -6.14
N ASP A 105 8.41 27.37 -6.14
CA ASP A 105 9.23 27.91 -5.07
C ASP A 105 8.90 29.39 -4.92
N SER A 106 8.06 29.73 -3.95
CA SER A 106 7.85 31.12 -3.56
C SER A 106 8.89 31.48 -2.50
N PHE A 107 10.18 31.36 -2.86
CA PHE A 107 11.23 32.19 -2.29
C PHE A 107 11.39 33.40 -3.23
N VAL A 108 10.76 34.52 -2.87
CA VAL A 108 11.13 35.81 -3.44
C VAL A 108 12.46 36.20 -2.80
N LEU A 109 13.57 35.95 -3.50
CA LEU A 109 14.89 36.49 -3.18
C LEU A 109 15.33 37.41 -4.33
N PRO A 110 15.79 38.64 -4.04
CA PRO A 110 16.08 39.65 -5.05
C PRO A 110 17.27 39.25 -5.92
N ALA A 111 17.22 39.74 -7.16
CA ALA A 111 18.12 39.46 -8.27
C ALA A 111 19.61 39.30 -7.90
N GLY A 112 20.22 38.18 -8.30
CA GLY A 112 21.65 37.98 -8.13
C GLY A 112 22.20 36.64 -8.60
N ALA A 113 22.41 36.51 -9.91
CA ALA A 113 23.49 35.74 -10.56
C ALA A 113 23.75 34.25 -10.22
N ARG A 114 23.47 33.43 -11.25
CA ARG A 114 24.30 32.34 -11.83
C ARG A 114 24.55 31.03 -11.04
N ARG A 115 24.26 29.95 -11.79
CA ARG A 115 24.89 28.61 -11.86
C ARG A 115 24.38 27.50 -10.92
N GLY A 116 23.87 26.46 -11.59
CA GLY A 116 24.02 25.06 -11.20
C GLY A 116 22.81 24.46 -10.48
N ILE A 117 21.95 23.72 -11.19
CA ILE A 117 20.96 22.85 -10.56
C ILE A 117 21.67 21.52 -10.25
N PRO A 118 21.86 21.14 -8.97
CA PRO A 118 22.33 19.81 -8.64
C PRO A 118 21.15 18.82 -8.83
N VAL A 119 21.35 17.86 -9.74
CA VAL A 119 20.47 16.70 -9.87
C VAL A 119 20.82 15.73 -8.73
N VAL A 120 19.87 15.45 -7.85
CA VAL A 120 19.97 14.32 -6.91
C VAL A 120 19.26 13.12 -7.51
N THR A 121 20.04 12.26 -8.17
CA THR A 121 19.66 10.88 -8.48
C THR A 121 19.73 10.06 -7.20
N VAL A 122 18.62 9.44 -6.79
CA VAL A 122 18.61 8.41 -5.75
C VAL A 122 18.27 7.06 -6.37
N ASN A 123 19.30 6.23 -6.54
CA ASN A 123 19.23 4.77 -6.49
C ASN A 123 20.67 4.21 -6.55
N MET A 124 21.32 4.14 -5.39
CA MET A 124 22.41 3.20 -5.11
C MET A 124 21.77 2.02 -4.36
N ASN A 125 21.97 0.75 -4.72
CA ASN A 125 23.17 -0.08 -4.54
C ASN A 125 22.87 -1.47 -5.18
N ALA A 126 23.79 -2.34 -5.63
CA ALA A 126 25.24 -2.42 -5.50
C ALA A 126 25.83 -3.51 -6.44
N ALA A 127 27.16 -3.43 -6.62
CA ALA A 127 28.16 -4.51 -6.63
C ALA A 127 27.97 -5.79 -7.48
N LYS A 128 28.84 -5.95 -8.51
CA LYS A 128 30.09 -6.74 -8.43
C LYS A 128 31.02 -6.37 -9.57
#